data_AF-A0A645J5W8-F1
#
_entry.id   AF-A0A645J5W8-F1
#
_cell.length_a   1.000
_cell.length_b   1.000
_cell.length_c   1.000
_cell.angle_alpha   90.00
_cell.angle_beta   90.00
_cell.angle_gamma   90.00
#
_symmetry.space_group_name_H-M   'P 1'
#
loop_
_entity.id
_entity.type
_entity.pdbx_description
1 polymer ?
#
loop_
_entity_poly.entity_id
_entity_poly.type
_entity_poly.pdbx_seq_one_letter_code
_entity_poly.pdbx_strand_id
1 'polypeptide(L)'
;MLALLAGCASVQTAQGPNLNGMGLTTDGKTIAHINVQNWGFYFLWMPIAAGSTKSVGSTSWFSEDSVNVPDAVNIASREASNLGASNLIDLSSDRSSMMIPLPIPFLFYMRSVNISGNAIK
;
A
#
# COMPACT_ATOMS: atom_id res chain seq x y z
N MET A 1 3.71 -6.70 -24.74
CA MET A 1 4.50 -5.97 -23.71
C MET A 1 3.80 -4.64 -23.44
N LEU A 2 2.74 -4.67 -22.62
CA LEU A 2 1.93 -3.51 -22.20
C LEU A 2 1.89 -3.47 -20.66
N ALA A 3 3.04 -3.76 -20.03
CA ALA A 3 3.19 -3.87 -18.57
C ALA A 3 3.76 -2.59 -17.93
N LEU A 4 4.02 -1.55 -18.73
CA LEU A 4 4.68 -0.31 -18.30
C LEU A 4 3.74 0.74 -17.70
N LEU A 5 2.41 0.52 -17.76
CA LEU A 5 1.39 1.46 -17.25
C LEU A 5 0.42 0.82 -16.24
N ALA A 6 0.73 -0.35 -15.68
CA ALA A 6 -0.11 -0.97 -14.68
C ALA A 6 0.21 -0.39 -13.29
N GLY A 7 -0.77 0.18 -12.58
CA GLY A 7 -0.65 0.43 -11.14
C GLY A 7 -0.92 -0.86 -10.35
N CYS A 8 -0.29 -1.05 -9.20
CA CYS A 8 -0.46 -2.27 -8.41
C CYS A 8 -0.57 -1.96 -6.92
N ALA A 9 -1.52 -2.63 -6.27
CA ALA A 9 -1.62 -2.72 -4.82
C ALA A 9 -1.18 -4.12 -4.41
N SER A 10 -0.22 -4.21 -3.50
CA SER A 10 0.34 -5.45 -2.97
C SER A 10 0.35 -5.41 -1.45
N VAL A 11 0.04 -6.56 -0.84
CA VAL A 11 0.11 -6.76 0.59
C VAL A 11 1.07 -7.92 0.85
N GLN A 12 2.02 -7.69 1.73
CA GLN A 12 2.99 -8.68 2.19
C GLN A 12 2.83 -8.84 3.70
N THR A 13 2.68 -10.08 4.15
CA THR A 13 2.51 -10.38 5.58
C THR A 13 3.59 -11.35 6.03
N ALA A 14 4.35 -10.97 7.05
CA ALA A 14 5.25 -11.87 7.76
C ALA A 14 4.59 -12.33 9.06
N GLN A 15 4.45 -13.65 9.29
CA GLN A 15 3.76 -14.21 10.46
C GLN A 15 4.69 -15.04 11.36
N GLY A 16 4.40 -15.05 12.66
CA GLY A 16 4.99 -15.98 13.63
C GLY A 16 6.54 -15.95 13.65
N PRO A 17 7.22 -17.10 13.44
CA PRO A 17 8.69 -17.16 13.51
C PRO A 17 9.39 -16.36 12.41
N ASN A 18 8.68 -16.01 11.33
CA ASN A 18 9.22 -15.26 10.19
C ASN A 18 9.16 -13.74 10.38
N LEU A 19 8.82 -13.26 11.58
CA LEU A 19 8.82 -11.83 11.89
C LEU A 19 10.23 -11.21 11.83
N ASN A 20 11.31 -12.01 11.90
CA ASN A 20 12.70 -11.56 11.73
C ASN A 20 13.06 -10.28 12.53
N GLY A 21 12.53 -10.14 13.75
CA GLY A 21 12.75 -8.97 14.61
C GLY A 21 11.84 -7.76 14.33
N MET A 22 10.94 -7.84 13.35
CA MET A 22 9.96 -6.78 13.06
C MET A 22 8.73 -6.79 13.97
N GLY A 23 8.61 -7.77 14.88
CA GLY A 23 7.49 -7.90 15.81
C GLY A 23 7.55 -7.00 17.04
N LEU A 24 8.10 -5.79 16.92
CA LEU A 24 8.28 -4.87 18.04
C LEU A 24 6.92 -4.36 18.53
N THR A 25 6.57 -4.71 19.76
CA THR A 25 5.42 -4.16 20.47
C THR A 25 5.75 -4.01 21.95
N THR A 26 5.24 -2.95 22.58
CA THR A 26 5.25 -2.78 24.03
C THR A 26 4.01 -3.39 24.69
N ASP A 27 3.01 -3.82 23.91
CA ASP A 27 1.73 -4.33 24.40
C ASP A 27 1.21 -5.50 23.55
N GLY A 28 0.86 -6.61 24.20
CA GLY A 28 0.36 -7.82 23.54
C GLY A 28 1.41 -8.64 22.77
N LYS A 29 0.93 -9.56 21.93
CA LYS A 29 1.76 -10.44 21.08
C LYS A 29 1.58 -10.08 19.61
N THR A 30 2.67 -9.72 18.93
CA THR A 30 2.67 -9.54 17.48
C THR A 30 2.43 -10.87 16.77
N ILE A 31 1.36 -10.93 15.98
CA ILE A 31 0.99 -12.11 15.20
C ILE A 31 1.43 -11.98 13.74
N ALA A 32 1.48 -10.76 13.21
CA ALA A 32 1.96 -10.49 11.86
C ALA A 32 2.56 -9.08 11.73
N HIS A 33 3.53 -8.93 10.84
CA HIS A 33 3.96 -7.64 10.29
C HIS A 33 3.38 -7.51 8.89
N ILE A 34 2.65 -6.43 8.64
CA ILE A 34 1.92 -6.19 7.39
C ILE A 34 2.58 -5.02 6.68
N ASN A 35 2.94 -5.22 5.41
CA ASN A 35 3.45 -4.20 4.52
C ASN A 35 2.51 -4.08 3.31
N VAL A 36 1.96 -2.89 3.08
CA VAL A 36 1.08 -2.56 1.97
C VAL A 36 1.80 -1.55 1.07
N GLN A 37 1.97 -1.92 -0.19
CA GLN A 37 2.45 -1.00 -1.22
C GLN A 37 1.36 -0.78 -2.24
N ASN A 38 1.04 0.48 -2.52
CA ASN A 38 0.17 0.86 -3.62
C ASN A 38 0.89 1.91 -4.47
N TRP A 39 0.87 1.75 -5.78
CA TRP A 39 1.46 2.71 -6.70
C TRP A 39 0.65 2.83 -7.99
N GLY A 40 0.84 3.95 -8.68
CA GLY A 40 0.08 4.27 -9.87
C GLY A 40 0.58 5.51 -10.63
N PHE A 41 0.02 5.68 -11.82
CA PHE A 41 0.28 6.76 -12.74
C PHE A 41 -0.86 7.76 -12.75
N TYR A 42 -0.48 9.04 -12.80
CA TYR A 42 -1.37 10.19 -12.76
C TYR A 42 -1.06 11.12 -13.94
N PHE A 43 -2.12 11.65 -14.53
CA PHE A 43 -2.06 12.83 -15.38
C PHE A 43 -2.47 14.04 -14.54
N LEU A 44 -1.49 14.86 -14.16
CA LEU A 44 -1.64 15.94 -13.19
C LEU A 44 -2.16 15.42 -11.83
N TRP A 45 -3.47 15.57 -11.61
CA TRP A 45 -4.18 15.12 -10.41
C TRP A 45 -5.08 13.91 -10.67
N MET A 46 -5.37 13.59 -11.94
CA MET A 46 -6.27 12.50 -12.33
C MET A 46 -5.52 11.16 -12.37
N PRO A 47 -5.96 10.13 -11.64
CA PRO A 47 -5.40 8.79 -11.74
C PRO A 47 -5.71 8.19 -13.13
N ILE A 48 -4.65 7.78 -13.84
CA ILE A 48 -4.77 7.03 -15.11
C ILE A 48 -4.84 5.54 -14.79
N ALA A 49 -3.96 5.08 -13.92
CA ALA A 49 -3.86 3.70 -13.46
C ALA A 49 -3.36 3.69 -12.02
N ALA A 50 -4.13 3.13 -11.10
CA ALA A 50 -3.74 2.97 -9.70
C ALA A 50 -3.97 1.52 -9.27
N GLY A 51 -3.26 1.04 -8.24
CA GLY A 51 -3.62 -0.23 -7.63
C GLY A 51 -5.01 -0.14 -6.99
N SER A 52 -5.86 -1.14 -7.24
CA SER A 52 -7.22 -1.14 -6.67
C SER A 52 -7.18 -1.40 -5.16
N THR A 53 -7.95 -0.60 -4.43
CA THR A 53 -8.09 -0.71 -2.97
C THR A 53 -9.18 -1.72 -2.58
N LYS A 54 -10.04 -2.09 -3.56
CA LYS A 54 -11.10 -3.10 -3.44
C LYS A 54 -10.61 -4.49 -3.82
N SER A 55 -9.74 -4.58 -4.83
CA SER A 55 -9.17 -5.84 -5.33
C SER A 55 -7.64 -5.74 -5.33
N VAL A 56 -7.02 -6.06 -4.19
CA VAL A 56 -5.56 -6.12 -4.07
C VAL A 56 -4.98 -7.02 -5.16
N GLY A 57 -3.92 -6.57 -5.84
CA GLY A 57 -3.31 -7.26 -6.98
C GLY A 57 -3.90 -6.90 -8.35
N SER A 58 -4.94 -6.06 -8.42
CA SER A 58 -5.47 -5.55 -9.69
C SER A 58 -5.14 -4.08 -9.92
N THR A 59 -5.09 -3.69 -11.20
CA THR A 59 -5.00 -2.30 -11.62
C THR A 59 -6.40 -1.76 -11.85
N SER A 60 -6.70 -0.63 -11.20
CA SER A 60 -7.86 0.18 -11.48
C SER A 60 -7.50 1.29 -12.46
N TRP A 61 -8.12 1.27 -13.64
CA TRP A 61 -7.89 2.23 -14.71
C TRP A 61 -8.95 3.33 -14.66
N PHE A 62 -8.53 4.60 -14.77
CA PHE A 62 -9.41 5.77 -14.82
C PHE A 62 -10.44 5.86 -13.67
N SER A 63 -10.14 5.27 -12.51
CA SER A 63 -11.08 5.18 -11.39
C SER A 63 -10.85 6.26 -10.34
N GLU A 64 -11.82 6.44 -9.45
CA GLU A 64 -11.65 7.22 -8.22
C GLU A 64 -10.61 6.62 -7.25
N ASP A 65 -10.28 5.32 -7.38
CA ASP A 65 -9.22 4.71 -6.57
C ASP A 65 -7.92 5.48 -6.77
N SER A 66 -7.42 6.03 -5.65
CA SER A 66 -6.22 6.85 -5.63
C SER A 66 -5.17 6.24 -4.71
N VAL A 67 -3.91 6.45 -5.07
CA VAL A 67 -2.76 6.11 -4.25
C VAL A 67 -2.72 7.09 -3.07
N ASN A 68 -3.44 6.75 -2.01
CA ASN A 68 -3.55 7.53 -0.79
C ASN A 68 -3.29 6.66 0.45
N VAL A 69 -2.88 7.32 1.54
CA VAL A 69 -2.53 6.66 2.81
C VAL A 69 -3.77 6.01 3.47
N PRO A 70 -4.94 6.69 3.58
CA PRO A 70 -6.11 6.09 4.22
C PRO A 70 -6.54 4.74 3.61
N ASP A 71 -6.52 4.62 2.29
CA ASP A 71 -6.91 3.38 1.61
C ASP A 71 -5.90 2.26 1.85
N ALA A 72 -4.60 2.57 1.85
CA ALA A 72 -3.56 1.60 2.19
C ALA A 72 -3.66 1.16 3.67
N VAL A 73 -4.03 2.06 4.59
CA VAL A 73 -4.32 1.70 6.00
C VAL A 73 -5.55 0.81 6.09
N ASN A 74 -6.60 1.08 5.31
CA ASN A 74 -7.80 0.25 5.26
C ASN A 74 -7.48 -1.17 4.76
N ILE A 75 -6.63 -1.30 3.75
CA ILE A 75 -6.14 -2.60 3.27
C ILE A 75 -5.35 -3.31 4.37
N ALA A 76 -4.40 -2.63 5.02
CA ALA A 76 -3.61 -3.20 6.12
C ALA A 76 -4.49 -3.65 7.29
N SER A 77 -5.51 -2.86 7.64
CA SER A 77 -6.45 -3.14 8.73
C SER A 77 -7.36 -4.33 8.42
N ARG A 78 -7.85 -4.44 7.17
CA ARG A 78 -8.61 -5.62 6.72
C ARG A 78 -7.76 -6.88 6.81
N GLU A 79 -6.50 -6.81 6.37
CA GLU A 79 -5.59 -7.94 6.46
C GLU A 79 -5.29 -8.31 7.92
N ALA A 80 -5.04 -7.34 8.80
CA ALA A 80 -4.86 -7.58 10.23
C ALA A 80 -6.09 -8.27 10.85
N SER A 81 -7.29 -7.80 10.51
CA SER A 81 -8.55 -8.41 10.98
C SER A 81 -8.72 -9.84 10.45
N ASN A 82 -8.37 -10.12 9.20
CA ASN A 82 -8.43 -11.46 8.62
C ASN A 82 -7.47 -12.43 9.34
N LEU A 83 -6.36 -11.92 9.86
CA LEU A 83 -5.39 -12.67 10.67
C LEU A 83 -5.79 -12.80 12.15
N GLY A 84 -6.94 -12.22 12.54
CA GLY A 84 -7.45 -12.28 13.91
C GLY A 84 -6.73 -11.36 14.90
N ALA A 85 -6.12 -10.28 14.41
CA ALA A 85 -5.55 -9.23 15.24
C ALA A 85 -6.65 -8.38 15.88
N SER A 86 -6.40 -7.88 17.09
CA SER A 86 -7.25 -6.92 17.77
C SER A 86 -6.90 -5.48 17.39
N ASN A 87 -5.61 -5.21 17.18
CA ASN A 87 -5.10 -3.89 16.83
C ASN A 87 -3.98 -3.98 15.79
N LEU A 88 -3.80 -2.88 15.05
CA LEU A 88 -2.67 -2.63 14.16
C LEU A 88 -1.89 -1.44 14.73
N ILE A 89 -0.67 -1.68 15.19
CA ILE A 89 0.17 -0.68 15.86
C ILE A 89 1.48 -0.47 15.08
N ASP A 90 2.30 0.48 15.53
CA ASP A 90 3.59 0.81 14.90
C ASP A 90 3.45 1.10 13.39
N LEU A 91 2.39 1.83 13.05
CA LEU A 91 2.07 2.21 11.68
C LEU A 91 3.07 3.25 11.20
N SER A 92 3.85 2.89 10.18
CA SER A 92 4.72 3.79 9.45
C SER A 92 4.23 3.90 8.01
N SER A 93 4.08 5.13 7.52
CA SER A 93 3.63 5.40 6.15
C SER A 93 4.62 6.30 5.42
N ASP A 94 4.98 5.92 4.20
CA ASP A 94 5.71 6.74 3.25
C ASP A 94 4.81 7.04 2.05
N ARG A 95 4.87 8.28 1.56
CA ARG A 95 4.18 8.70 0.34
C ARG A 95 5.17 9.43 -0.55
N SER A 96 5.35 8.90 -1.75
CA SER A 96 6.20 9.50 -2.77
C SER A 96 5.39 9.93 -3.99
N SER A 97 5.86 10.99 -4.63
CA SER A 97 5.29 11.54 -5.87
C SER A 97 6.44 11.98 -6.77
N MET A 98 6.76 11.16 -7.75
CA MET A 98 7.79 11.43 -8.73
C MET A 98 7.17 12.00 -10.01
N MET A 99 7.67 13.15 -10.47
CA MET A 99 7.32 13.66 -11.80
C MET A 99 8.04 12.85 -12.88
N ILE A 100 7.31 12.43 -13.90
CA ILE A 100 7.88 11.81 -15.11
C ILE A 100 8.06 12.93 -16.14
N PRO A 101 9.31 13.31 -16.50
CA PRO A 101 9.58 14.47 -17.33
C PRO A 101 9.29 14.27 -18.84
N LEU A 102 8.80 13.10 -19.26
CA LEU A 102 8.58 12.74 -20.66
C LEU A 102 7.09 12.47 -20.94
N PRO A 103 6.51 12.95 -22.06
CA PRO A 103 7.07 13.82 -23.11
C PRO A 103 7.00 15.32 -22.80
N ILE A 104 6.20 15.75 -21.82
CA ILE A 104 6.07 17.14 -21.38
C ILE A 104 6.24 17.17 -19.86
N PRO A 105 7.19 17.97 -19.33
CA PRO A 105 7.38 18.12 -17.89
C PRO A 105 6.09 18.54 -17.19
N PHE A 106 5.94 18.15 -15.93
CA PHE A 106 4.82 18.50 -15.06
C PHE A 106 3.45 17.89 -15.39
N LEU A 107 3.31 17.09 -16.46
CA LEU A 107 2.04 16.45 -16.80
C LEU A 107 1.86 15.07 -16.17
N PHE A 108 2.91 14.25 -16.12
CA PHE A 108 2.81 12.87 -15.66
C PHE A 108 3.50 12.71 -14.31
N TYR A 109 2.82 11.99 -13.41
CA TYR A 109 3.35 11.68 -12.08
C TYR A 109 3.20 10.20 -11.82
N MET A 110 4.20 9.62 -11.18
CA MET A 110 4.12 8.34 -10.51
C MET A 110 3.95 8.60 -9.02
N ARG A 111 2.88 8.08 -8.44
CA ARG A 111 2.65 8.17 -6.99
C ARG A 111 2.75 6.79 -6.38
N SER A 112 3.34 6.72 -5.20
CA SER A 112 3.39 5.51 -4.40
C SER A 112 3.07 5.82 -2.95
N VAL A 113 2.46 4.85 -2.28
CA VAL A 113 2.24 4.81 -0.85
C VAL A 113 2.74 3.46 -0.36
N ASN A 114 3.53 3.49 0.70
CA ASN A 114 4.00 2.32 1.39
C ASN A 114 3.58 2.45 2.85
N ILE A 115 2.96 1.42 3.42
CA ILE A 115 2.56 1.38 4.82
C ILE A 115 3.06 0.08 5.43
N SER A 116 3.69 0.18 6.59
CA SER A 116 4.07 -0.97 7.40
C SER A 116 3.44 -0.86 8.78
N GLY A 117 3.14 -2.00 9.41
CA GLY A 117 2.59 -2.03 10.76
C GLY A 117 2.54 -3.44 11.35
N ASN A 118 2.44 -3.50 12.67
CA ASN A 118 2.41 -4.74 13.45
C ASN A 118 0.98 -5.04 13.90
N ALA A 119 0.46 -6.18 13.43
CA ALA A 119 -0.82 -6.72 13.86
C ALA A 119 -0.62 -7.48 15.18
N ILE A 120 -1.30 -7.04 16.24
CA ILE A 120 -1.20 -7.62 17.59
C ILE A 120 -2.53 -8.24 18.01
N LYS A 121 -2.46 -9.22 18.91
CA LYS A 121 -3.63 -9.80 19.55
C LYS A 121 -3.74 -9.36 21.00
#